data_AF-A0A351XZE6-F1
#
_entry.id   AF-A0A351XZE6-F1
#
_cell.length_a   1.000
_cell.length_b   1.000
_cell.length_c   1.000
_cell.angle_alpha   90.00
_cell.angle_beta   90.00
_cell.angle_gamma   90.00
#
_symmetry.space_group_name_H-M   'P 1'
#
loop_
_entity.id
_entity.type
_entity.pdbx_description
1 polymer ?
#
loop_
_entity_poly.entity_id
_entity_poly.type
_entity_poly.pdbx_seq_one_letter_code
_entity_poly.pdbx_strand_id
1 'polypeptide(L)'
;MQNKIEILIDQFYKGETNSKEEELLISYFTQAADSLRSDTDRDVIQTLSSAKISVPSELEQKMASMIDRWEMQETQEKMRAAYRNKIEFRKRIIGIAVSVLLVVGIGFWYQYQSAGNHSELKETFDTPQESQEAVVAALQLFSHNFSKGTGAMEQADEQVDKALKIIDQLLNEKVANTAVNHTLEKK
;
A
#
# COMPACT_ATOMS: atom_id res chain seq x y z
N MET A 1 -27.51 -23.21 -59.44
CA MET A 1 -27.42 -22.31 -58.27
C MET A 1 -27.26 -23.05 -56.93
N GLN A 2 -27.83 -24.26 -56.77
CA GLN A 2 -27.76 -25.06 -55.52
C GLN A 2 -26.33 -25.35 -55.01
N ASN A 3 -25.36 -25.59 -55.90
CA ASN A 3 -23.95 -25.87 -55.53
C ASN A 3 -23.25 -24.70 -54.81
N LYS A 4 -23.62 -23.44 -55.11
CA LYS A 4 -22.96 -22.27 -54.52
C LYS A 4 -23.37 -22.05 -53.06
N ILE A 5 -24.64 -22.32 -52.74
CA ILE A 5 -25.16 -22.24 -51.36
C ILE A 5 -24.50 -23.31 -50.48
N GLU A 6 -24.23 -24.51 -51.03
CA GLU A 6 -23.62 -25.60 -50.28
C GLU A 6 -22.17 -25.29 -49.88
N ILE A 7 -21.41 -24.69 -50.79
CA ILE A 7 -20.06 -24.19 -50.49
C ILE A 7 -20.12 -23.11 -49.40
N LEU A 8 -21.11 -22.20 -49.48
CA LEU A 8 -21.29 -21.14 -48.49
C LEU A 8 -21.64 -21.66 -47.09
N ILE A 9 -22.42 -22.74 -47.00
CA ILE A 9 -22.75 -23.36 -45.70
C ILE A 9 -21.52 -24.04 -45.10
N ASP A 10 -20.74 -24.76 -45.91
CA ASP A 10 -19.47 -25.35 -45.45
C ASP A 10 -18.49 -24.27 -44.98
N GLN A 11 -18.39 -23.16 -45.70
CA GLN A 11 -17.59 -22.00 -45.29
C GLN A 11 -18.13 -21.30 -44.04
N PHE A 12 -19.45 -21.26 -43.86
CA PHE A 12 -20.09 -20.70 -42.67
C PHE A 12 -19.71 -21.50 -41.42
N TYR A 13 -19.78 -22.84 -41.49
CA TYR A 13 -19.35 -23.71 -40.38
C TYR A 13 -17.83 -23.65 -40.12
N LYS A 14 -17.03 -23.26 -41.11
CA LYS A 14 -15.58 -23.00 -40.96
C LYS A 14 -15.27 -21.59 -40.45
N GLY A 15 -16.25 -20.69 -40.40
CA GLY A 15 -16.05 -19.29 -40.01
C GLY A 15 -15.31 -18.45 -41.06
N GLU A 16 -15.37 -18.85 -42.34
CA GLU A 16 -14.69 -18.19 -43.46
C GLU A 16 -15.62 -17.25 -44.25
N THR A 17 -16.90 -17.16 -43.88
CA THR A 17 -17.89 -16.31 -44.55
C THR A 17 -17.72 -14.83 -44.23
N ASN A 18 -18.05 -13.98 -45.20
CA ASN A 18 -18.14 -12.54 -45.00
C ASN A 18 -19.59 -12.08 -44.74
N SER A 19 -19.77 -10.85 -44.25
CA SER A 19 -21.10 -10.32 -43.90
C SER A 19 -22.09 -10.28 -45.07
N LYS A 20 -21.63 -10.14 -46.32
CA LYS A 20 -22.51 -10.14 -47.51
C LYS A 20 -22.94 -11.55 -47.89
N GLU A 21 -22.06 -12.52 -47.71
CA GLU A 21 -22.35 -13.95 -47.92
C GLU A 21 -23.33 -14.49 -46.89
N GLU A 22 -23.19 -14.06 -45.63
CA GLU A 22 -24.14 -14.40 -44.56
C GLU A 22 -25.52 -13.78 -44.80
N GLU A 23 -25.59 -12.53 -45.29
CA GLU A 23 -26.86 -11.93 -45.71
C GLU A 23 -27.54 -12.70 -46.86
N LEU A 24 -26.74 -13.23 -47.80
CA LEU A 24 -27.22 -14.11 -48.86
C LEU A 24 -27.70 -15.47 -48.33
N LEU A 25 -27.02 -16.05 -47.33
CA LEU A 25 -27.47 -17.27 -46.64
C LEU A 25 -28.80 -17.05 -45.93
N ILE A 26 -28.91 -15.97 -45.15
CA ILE A 26 -30.14 -15.63 -44.40
C ILE A 26 -31.30 -15.38 -45.36
N SER A 27 -31.11 -14.60 -46.42
CA SER A 27 -32.16 -14.33 -47.41
C SER A 27 -32.57 -15.60 -48.18
N TYR A 28 -31.61 -16.47 -48.51
CA TYR A 28 -31.89 -17.76 -49.14
C TYR A 28 -32.78 -18.65 -48.26
N PHE A 29 -32.45 -18.81 -46.97
CA PHE A 29 -33.23 -19.63 -46.03
C PHE A 29 -34.56 -18.97 -45.60
N THR A 30 -34.71 -17.66 -45.81
CA THR A 30 -35.96 -16.93 -45.56
C THR A 30 -36.92 -17.01 -46.76
N GLN A 31 -36.40 -17.01 -47.99
CA GLN A 31 -37.20 -16.97 -49.22
C GLN A 31 -37.46 -18.35 -49.83
N ALA A 32 -36.52 -19.30 -49.69
CA ALA A 32 -36.67 -20.66 -50.21
C ALA A 32 -37.35 -21.55 -49.16
N ALA A 33 -38.67 -21.71 -49.26
CA ALA A 33 -39.43 -22.76 -48.58
C ALA A 33 -39.21 -24.14 -49.24
N ASP A 34 -37.96 -24.44 -49.62
CA ASP A 34 -37.62 -25.63 -50.39
C ASP A 34 -37.21 -26.75 -49.44
N SER A 35 -38.02 -27.82 -49.42
CA SER A 35 -37.98 -28.98 -48.52
C SER A 35 -36.76 -29.91 -48.69
N LEU A 36 -35.67 -29.42 -49.29
CA LEU A 36 -34.53 -30.25 -49.71
C LEU A 36 -33.31 -30.17 -48.78
N ARG A 37 -33.29 -29.26 -47.80
CA ARG A 37 -32.15 -29.09 -46.90
C ARG A 37 -32.57 -29.26 -45.44
N SER A 38 -31.68 -29.89 -44.67
CA SER A 38 -31.86 -30.23 -43.27
C SER A 38 -32.37 -29.03 -42.48
N ASP A 39 -33.53 -29.17 -41.83
CA ASP A 39 -34.12 -28.14 -40.97
C ASP A 39 -33.12 -27.65 -39.91
N THR A 40 -32.13 -28.47 -39.56
CA THR A 40 -31.06 -28.15 -38.61
C THR A 40 -30.14 -27.00 -39.08
N ASP A 41 -29.71 -26.98 -40.34
CA ASP A 41 -28.80 -25.92 -40.83
C ASP A 41 -29.50 -24.56 -40.85
N ARG A 42 -30.77 -24.58 -41.27
CA ARG A 42 -31.64 -23.41 -41.25
C ARG A 42 -31.83 -22.88 -39.84
N ASP A 43 -32.16 -23.76 -38.89
CA ASP A 43 -32.40 -23.40 -37.50
C ASP A 43 -31.16 -22.78 -36.84
N VAL A 44 -29.97 -23.35 -37.08
CA VAL A 44 -28.70 -22.83 -36.56
C VAL A 44 -28.41 -21.44 -37.13
N ILE A 45 -28.45 -21.27 -38.45
CA ILE A 45 -28.14 -19.98 -39.10
C ILE A 45 -29.16 -18.91 -38.68
N GLN A 46 -30.44 -19.27 -38.61
CA GLN A 46 -31.50 -18.34 -38.23
C GLN A 46 -31.42 -17.96 -36.75
N THR A 47 -31.09 -18.90 -35.87
CA THR A 47 -30.91 -18.64 -34.43
C THR A 47 -29.70 -17.74 -34.19
N LEU A 48 -28.56 -18.02 -34.84
CA LEU A 48 -27.35 -17.21 -34.70
C LEU A 48 -27.53 -15.79 -35.28
N SER A 49 -28.25 -15.67 -36.38
CA SER A 49 -28.50 -14.38 -37.05
C SER A 49 -29.56 -13.56 -36.34
N SER A 50 -30.55 -14.21 -35.72
CA SER A 50 -31.59 -13.56 -34.90
C SER A 50 -31.08 -13.22 -33.50
N ALA A 51 -29.99 -13.86 -33.05
CA ALA A 51 -29.23 -13.47 -31.87
C ALA A 51 -28.44 -12.18 -32.14
N LYS A 52 -29.16 -11.10 -32.47
CA LYS A 52 -28.63 -9.74 -32.46
C LYS A 52 -28.44 -9.33 -31.01
N ILE A 53 -27.37 -9.84 -30.41
CA ILE A 53 -26.97 -9.50 -29.04
C ILE A 53 -26.57 -8.03 -29.08
N SER A 54 -27.35 -7.17 -28.44
CA SER A 54 -26.92 -5.80 -28.21
C SER A 54 -25.75 -5.87 -27.23
N VAL A 55 -24.53 -5.69 -27.73
CA VAL A 55 -23.36 -5.58 -26.88
C VAL A 55 -23.60 -4.39 -25.95
N PRO A 56 -23.66 -4.60 -24.62
CA PRO A 56 -23.85 -3.50 -23.70
C PRO A 56 -22.63 -2.59 -23.80
N SER A 57 -22.86 -1.28 -23.94
CA SER A 57 -21.82 -0.26 -24.14
C SER A 57 -20.75 -0.24 -23.03
N GLU A 58 -21.06 -0.81 -21.87
CA GLU A 58 -20.16 -0.92 -20.72
C GLU A 58 -19.10 -2.04 -20.90
N LEU A 59 -19.36 -3.05 -21.73
CA LEU A 59 -18.46 -4.21 -21.89
C LEU A 59 -17.12 -3.81 -22.51
N GLU A 60 -17.15 -2.92 -23.51
CA GLU A 60 -15.93 -2.42 -24.16
C GLU A 60 -15.06 -1.66 -23.16
N GLN A 61 -15.66 -0.80 -22.35
CA GLN A 61 -14.97 -0.06 -21.29
C GLN A 61 -14.37 -1.01 -20.25
N LYS A 62 -15.12 -2.05 -19.88
CA LYS A 62 -14.63 -3.07 -18.94
C LYS A 62 -13.44 -3.84 -19.53
N MET A 63 -13.49 -4.21 -20.80
CA MET A 63 -12.37 -4.88 -21.48
C MET A 63 -11.14 -3.99 -21.55
N ALA A 64 -11.29 -2.73 -21.96
CA ALA A 64 -10.20 -1.75 -21.94
C ALA A 64 -9.58 -1.62 -20.54
N SER A 65 -10.42 -1.51 -19.51
CA SER A 65 -9.94 -1.43 -18.12
C SER A 65 -9.20 -2.69 -17.66
N MET A 66 -9.53 -3.87 -18.17
CA MET A 66 -8.79 -5.10 -17.85
C MET A 66 -7.43 -5.12 -18.53
N ILE A 67 -7.34 -4.66 -19.77
CA ILE A 67 -6.09 -4.56 -20.51
C ILE A 67 -5.12 -3.62 -19.78
N ASP A 68 -5.59 -2.42 -19.43
CA ASP A 68 -4.79 -1.42 -18.71
C ASP A 68 -4.31 -1.98 -17.35
N ARG A 69 -5.17 -2.71 -16.63
CA ARG A 69 -4.81 -3.35 -15.36
C ARG A 69 -3.74 -4.42 -15.53
N TRP A 70 -3.80 -5.22 -16.58
CA TRP A 70 -2.79 -6.25 -16.84
C TRP A 70 -1.44 -5.64 -17.20
N GLU A 71 -1.41 -4.60 -18.04
CA GLU A 71 -0.17 -3.86 -18.33
C GLU A 71 0.43 -3.25 -17.05
N MET A 72 -0.42 -2.68 -16.20
CA MET A 72 0.02 -2.08 -14.93
C MET A 72 0.52 -3.14 -13.94
N GLN A 73 -0.05 -4.34 -13.93
CA GLN A 73 0.43 -5.45 -13.11
C GLN A 73 1.79 -5.96 -13.61
N GLU A 74 1.95 -6.16 -14.91
CA GLU A 74 3.20 -6.66 -15.50
C GLU A 74 4.36 -5.68 -15.27
N THR A 75 4.11 -4.38 -15.49
CA THR A 75 5.10 -3.33 -15.23
C THR A 75 5.49 -3.27 -13.74
N GLN A 76 4.52 -3.38 -12.84
CA GLN A 76 4.78 -3.39 -11.40
C GLN A 76 5.58 -4.63 -10.95
N GLU A 77 5.29 -5.81 -11.51
CA GLU A 77 6.03 -7.04 -11.23
C GLU A 77 7.47 -6.97 -11.74
N LYS A 78 7.68 -6.45 -12.95
CA LYS A 78 9.01 -6.20 -13.52
C LYS A 78 9.82 -5.23 -12.67
N MET A 79 9.21 -4.12 -12.22
CA MET A 79 9.87 -3.15 -11.34
C MET A 79 10.22 -3.75 -9.97
N ARG A 80 9.31 -4.52 -9.36
CA ARG A 80 9.56 -5.20 -8.08
C ARG A 80 10.68 -6.24 -8.19
N ALA A 81 10.73 -7.01 -9.28
CA ALA A 81 11.81 -7.96 -9.53
C ALA A 81 13.17 -7.25 -9.73
N ALA A 82 13.20 -6.17 -10.50
CA ALA A 82 14.41 -5.38 -10.71
C ALA A 82 14.93 -4.76 -9.41
N TYR A 83 14.04 -4.23 -8.56
CA TYR A 83 14.41 -3.66 -7.27
C TYR A 83 14.98 -4.71 -6.31
N ARG A 84 14.36 -5.90 -6.23
CA ARG A 84 14.88 -7.04 -5.45
C ARG A 84 16.28 -7.45 -5.91
N ASN A 85 16.49 -7.61 -7.22
CA ASN A 85 17.81 -7.97 -7.76
C ASN A 85 18.88 -6.90 -7.48
N LYS A 86 18.52 -5.62 -7.54
CA LYS A 86 19.44 -4.52 -7.19
C LYS A 86 19.82 -4.53 -5.71
N ILE A 87 18.88 -4.81 -4.81
CA ILE A 87 19.16 -4.92 -3.37
C ILE A 87 20.11 -6.08 -3.08
N GLU A 88 19.84 -7.26 -3.65
CA GLU A 88 20.68 -8.44 -3.44
C GLU A 88 22.10 -8.25 -3.98
N PHE A 89 22.25 -7.57 -5.12
CA PHE A 89 23.56 -7.21 -5.66
C PHE A 89 24.32 -6.22 -4.75
N ARG A 90 23.63 -5.20 -4.21
CA ARG A 90 24.22 -4.26 -3.24
C ARG A 90 24.67 -4.96 -1.96
N LYS A 91 23.87 -5.88 -1.42
CA LYS A 91 24.24 -6.67 -0.22
C LYS A 91 25.51 -7.49 -0.47
N ARG A 92 25.65 -8.11 -1.65
CA ARG A 92 26.86 -8.86 -2.02
C ARG A 92 28.10 -7.97 -2.09
N ILE A 93 27.99 -6.76 -2.68
CA ILE A 93 29.10 -5.81 -2.74
C ILE A 93 29.49 -5.30 -1.35
N ILE A 94 28.51 -5.00 -0.49
CA ILE A 94 28.76 -4.57 0.90
C ILE A 94 29.53 -5.66 1.65
N GLY A 95 29.17 -6.94 1.49
CA GLY A 95 29.89 -8.05 2.10
C GLY A 95 31.37 -8.11 1.69
N ILE A 96 31.66 -7.91 0.40
CA ILE A 96 33.04 -7.88 -0.11
C ILE A 96 33.79 -6.67 0.47
N ALA A 97 33.19 -5.48 0.44
CA ALA A 97 33.81 -4.26 0.94
C ALA A 97 34.15 -4.35 2.44
N VAL A 98 33.26 -4.91 3.26
CA VAL A 98 33.50 -5.13 4.70
C VAL A 98 34.68 -6.08 4.93
N SER A 99 34.80 -7.15 4.14
CA SER A 99 35.93 -8.07 4.27
C SER A 99 37.27 -7.42 3.95
N VAL A 100 37.31 -6.55 2.92
CA VAL A 100 38.52 -5.81 2.55
C VAL A 100 38.85 -4.75 3.61
N LEU A 101 37.83 -4.02 4.10
CA LEU A 101 37.99 -3.05 5.18
C LEU A 101 38.49 -3.69 6.48
N LEU A 102 38.07 -4.91 6.80
CA LEU A 102 38.58 -5.64 7.97
C LEU A 102 40.08 -5.97 7.81
N VAL A 103 40.50 -6.49 6.66
CA VAL A 103 41.91 -6.80 6.40
C VAL A 103 42.77 -5.55 6.45
N VAL A 104 42.30 -4.47 5.81
CA VAL A 104 42.99 -3.17 5.82
C VAL A 104 43.01 -2.58 7.23
N GLY A 105 41.90 -2.62 7.95
CA GLY A 105 41.78 -2.13 9.32
C GLY A 105 42.70 -2.86 10.30
N ILE A 106 42.79 -4.19 10.20
CA ILE A 106 43.71 -4.99 11.03
C ILE A 106 45.17 -4.67 10.67
N GLY A 107 45.49 -4.51 9.38
CA GLY A 107 46.83 -4.12 8.93
C GLY A 107 47.25 -2.73 9.43
N PHE A 108 46.36 -1.74 9.30
CA PHE A 108 46.58 -0.40 9.85
C PHE A 108 46.65 -0.40 11.38
N TRP A 109 45.82 -1.20 12.06
CA TRP A 109 45.86 -1.31 13.52
C TRP A 109 47.19 -1.91 14.01
N TYR A 110 47.69 -2.98 13.38
CA TYR A 110 49.02 -3.52 13.67
C TYR A 110 50.13 -2.49 13.45
N GLN A 111 50.06 -1.73 12.35
CA GLN A 111 51.04 -0.68 12.06
C GLN A 111 50.95 0.50 13.05
N TYR A 112 49.74 0.88 13.45
CA TYR A 112 49.49 1.95 14.41
C TYR A 112 49.93 1.56 15.83
N GLN A 113 49.67 0.31 16.25
CA GLN A 113 50.11 -0.23 17.53
C GLN A 113 51.64 -0.39 17.57
N SER A 114 52.25 -0.84 16.48
CA SER A 114 53.71 -0.96 16.36
C SER A 114 54.43 0.40 16.25
N ALA A 115 53.71 1.46 15.88
CA ALA A 115 54.23 2.84 15.86
C ALA A 115 54.23 3.52 17.25
N GLY A 116 53.95 2.78 18.32
CA GLY A 116 54.08 3.28 19.70
C GLY A 116 52.88 4.09 20.21
N ASN A 117 51.79 4.18 19.44
CA ASN A 117 50.56 4.84 19.87
C ASN A 117 49.72 3.88 20.72
N HIS A 118 50.25 3.44 21.86
CA HIS A 118 49.38 3.12 22.98
C HIS A 118 48.78 4.46 23.41
N SER A 119 47.57 4.75 22.94
CA SER A 119 46.75 5.76 23.59
C SER A 119 46.58 5.26 25.02
N GLU A 120 47.40 5.79 25.92
CA GLU A 120 47.23 5.64 27.34
C GLU A 120 45.75 5.96 27.58
N LEU A 121 44.99 4.96 28.03
CA LEU A 121 43.75 5.22 28.73
C LEU A 121 44.18 5.97 29.99
N LYS A 122 44.42 7.27 29.84
CA LYS A 122 44.67 8.17 30.94
C LYS A 122 43.33 8.21 31.67
N GLU A 123 43.25 7.43 32.74
CA GLU A 123 42.19 7.51 33.73
C GLU A 123 41.87 8.99 33.94
N THR A 124 40.62 9.40 33.68
CA THR A 124 40.21 10.82 33.59
C THR A 124 40.50 11.58 34.89
N PHE A 125 40.73 10.86 35.99
CA PHE A 125 41.14 11.40 37.27
C PHE A 125 42.42 10.71 37.72
N ASP A 126 43.43 11.49 38.08
CA ASP A 126 44.73 10.97 38.51
C ASP A 126 44.68 10.42 39.95
N THR A 127 43.62 10.71 40.71
CA THR A 127 43.42 10.21 42.09
C THR A 127 41.97 9.78 42.38
N PRO A 128 41.75 8.74 43.22
CA PRO A 128 40.41 8.30 43.63
C PRO A 128 39.60 9.39 44.35
N GLN A 129 40.27 10.35 44.99
CA GLN A 129 39.64 11.43 45.74
C GLN A 129 39.01 12.48 44.81
N GLU A 130 39.71 12.87 43.74
CA GLU A 130 39.20 13.82 42.74
C GLU A 130 37.94 13.30 42.05
N SER A 131 37.89 12.01 41.74
CA SER A 131 36.71 11.37 41.15
C SER A 131 35.48 11.45 42.07
N GLN A 132 35.68 11.35 43.38
CA GLN A 132 34.59 11.41 44.36
C GLN A 132 34.07 12.84 44.51
N GLU A 133 34.97 13.83 44.54
CA GLU A 133 34.60 15.24 44.58
C GLU A 133 33.79 15.64 43.34
N ALA A 134 34.20 15.20 42.15
CA ALA A 134 33.46 15.42 40.91
C ALA A 134 32.07 14.75 40.91
N VAL A 135 31.97 13.52 41.42
CA VAL A 135 30.70 12.80 41.56
C VAL A 135 29.76 13.50 42.52
N VAL A 136 30.25 13.96 43.67
CA VAL A 136 29.45 14.71 44.65
C VAL A 136 28.96 16.04 44.07
N ALA A 137 29.83 16.76 43.36
CA ALA A 137 29.45 18.00 42.68
C ALA A 137 28.37 17.75 41.60
N ALA A 138 28.51 16.68 40.82
CA ALA A 138 27.52 16.30 39.81
C ALA A 138 26.17 15.92 40.44
N LEU A 139 26.18 15.15 41.54
CA LEU A 139 24.97 14.79 42.28
C LEU A 139 24.27 16.01 42.87
N GLN A 140 25.01 16.98 43.40
CA GLN A 140 24.45 18.22 43.92
C GLN A 140 23.83 19.06 42.81
N LEU A 141 24.52 19.21 41.67
CA LEU A 141 23.98 19.92 40.51
C LEU A 141 22.71 19.26 39.99
N PHE A 142 22.72 17.92 39.91
CA PHE A 142 21.56 17.14 39.52
C PHE A 142 20.38 17.35 40.48
N SER A 143 20.59 17.22 41.78
CA SER A 143 19.55 17.42 42.80
C SER A 143 18.96 18.83 42.74
N HIS A 144 19.82 19.84 42.58
CA HIS A 144 19.39 21.23 42.46
C HIS A 144 18.55 21.47 41.20
N ASN A 145 18.96 20.92 40.05
CA ASN A 145 18.20 21.05 38.81
C ASN A 145 16.90 20.24 38.83
N PHE A 146 16.90 19.06 39.44
CA PHE A 146 15.71 18.23 39.63
C PHE A 146 14.67 18.95 40.50
N SER A 147 15.07 19.48 41.65
CA SER A 147 14.19 20.24 42.55
C SER A 147 13.54 21.45 41.87
N LYS A 148 14.31 22.18 41.04
CA LYS A 148 13.77 23.29 40.25
C LYS A 148 12.78 22.81 39.19
N GLY A 149 13.08 21.70 38.51
CA GLY A 149 12.20 21.11 37.50
C GLY A 149 10.88 20.61 38.07
N THR A 150 10.92 19.97 39.25
CA THR A 150 9.71 19.43 39.90
C THR A 150 8.83 20.52 40.51
N GLY A 151 9.39 21.65 40.97
CA GLY A 151 8.59 22.75 41.53
C GLY A 151 7.65 23.41 40.52
N ALA A 152 8.04 23.49 39.25
CA ALA A 152 7.16 23.97 38.17
C ALA A 152 6.00 22.99 37.90
N MET A 153 6.23 21.69 38.10
CA MET A 153 5.22 20.64 37.94
C MET A 153 4.21 20.66 39.09
N GLU A 154 4.67 20.89 40.32
CA GLU A 154 3.79 21.03 41.50
C GLU A 154 2.85 22.24 41.39
N GLN A 155 3.34 23.38 40.87
CA GLN A 155 2.51 24.54 40.59
C GLN A 155 1.51 24.33 39.44
N ALA A 156 1.86 23.49 38.46
CA ALA A 156 0.95 23.13 37.38
C ALA A 156 -0.16 22.20 37.88
N ASP A 157 0.17 21.25 38.75
CA ASP A 157 -0.77 20.31 39.37
C ASP A 157 -1.81 21.07 40.22
N GLU A 158 -1.36 22.03 41.05
CA GLU A 158 -2.26 22.87 41.85
C GLU A 158 -3.20 23.72 40.98
N GLN A 159 -2.73 24.20 39.82
CA GLN A 159 -3.55 24.96 38.88
C GLN A 159 -4.57 24.08 38.15
N VAL A 160 -4.18 22.86 37.79
CA VAL A 160 -5.09 21.86 37.18
C VAL A 160 -6.18 21.47 38.18
N ASP A 161 -5.84 21.22 39.44
CA ASP A 161 -6.82 20.91 40.50
C ASP A 161 -7.81 22.06 40.73
N LYS A 162 -7.31 23.30 40.77
CA LYS A 162 -8.18 24.49 40.85
C LYS A 162 -9.11 24.59 39.65
N ALA A 163 -8.61 24.35 38.42
CA ALA A 163 -9.43 24.38 37.22
C ALA A 163 -10.50 23.28 37.22
N LEU A 164 -10.14 22.05 37.61
CA LEU A 164 -11.08 20.93 37.72
C LEU A 164 -12.18 21.22 38.74
N LYS A 165 -11.83 21.81 39.89
CA LYS A 165 -12.82 22.21 40.92
C LYS A 165 -13.79 23.29 40.42
N ILE A 166 -13.31 24.26 39.65
CA ILE A 166 -14.17 25.29 39.04
C ILE A 166 -15.12 24.65 38.03
N ILE A 167 -14.63 23.73 37.19
CA ILE A 167 -15.46 23.02 36.22
C ILE A 167 -16.55 22.20 36.93
N ASP A 168 -16.20 21.48 37.99
CA ASP A 168 -17.17 20.69 38.77
C ASP A 168 -18.24 21.59 39.42
N GLN A 169 -17.84 22.72 39.98
CA GLN A 169 -18.77 23.69 40.55
C GLN A 169 -19.74 24.24 39.50
N LEU A 170 -19.25 24.58 38.29
CA LEU A 170 -20.09 25.07 37.19
C LEU A 170 -21.04 24.00 36.65
N LEU A 171 -20.59 22.75 36.57
CA LEU A 171 -21.44 21.63 36.15
C LEU A 171 -22.54 21.38 37.18
N ASN A 172 -22.21 21.36 38.47
CA ASN A 172 -23.19 21.17 39.54
C ASN A 172 -24.18 22.34 39.63
N GLU A 173 -23.72 23.58 39.46
CA GLU A 173 -24.56 24.78 39.41
C GLU A 173 -25.51 24.74 38.20
N LYS A 174 -25.02 24.36 37.01
CA LYS A 174 -25.88 24.19 35.83
C LYS A 174 -26.91 23.08 36.02
N VAL A 175 -26.53 21.94 36.59
CA VAL A 175 -27.44 20.82 36.85
C VAL A 175 -28.53 21.23 37.85
N ALA A 176 -28.17 21.96 38.91
CA ALA A 176 -29.13 22.52 39.86
C ALA A 176 -30.11 23.51 39.19
N ASN A 177 -29.61 24.41 38.35
CA ASN A 177 -30.44 25.39 37.64
C ASN A 177 -31.33 24.75 36.57
N THR A 178 -30.90 23.68 35.90
CA THR A 178 -31.73 22.92 34.95
C THR A 178 -32.84 22.15 35.66
N ALA A 179 -32.59 21.57 36.84
CA ALA A 179 -33.63 20.90 37.64
C ALA A 179 -34.71 21.89 38.16
N VAL A 180 -34.31 23.12 38.51
CA VAL A 180 -35.23 24.17 38.94
C VAL A 180 -36.12 24.65 37.78
N ASN A 181 -35.54 24.89 36.59
CA ASN A 181 -36.32 25.37 35.44
C ASN A 181 -37.32 24.34 34.91
N HIS A 182 -37.00 23.05 34.95
CA HIS A 182 -37.91 22.00 34.50
C HIS A 182 -39.14 21.80 35.42
N THR A 183 -39.08 22.35 36.64
CA THR A 183 -40.19 22.34 37.61
C THR A 183 -41.13 23.54 37.43
N LEU A 184 -40.66 24.63 36.83
CA LEU A 184 -41.44 25.84 36.58
C LEU A 184 -42.25 25.81 35.27
N GLU A 185 -41.91 24.93 34.31
CA GLU A 185 -42.72 24.73 33.09
C GLU A 185 -43.90 23.75 33.25
N LYS A 186 -44.11 23.17 34.45
CA LYS A 186 -45.22 22.23 34.72
C LYS A 186 -46.37 22.82 35.53
N LYS A 187 -46.51 24.15 35.59
CA LYS A 187 -47.63 24.82 36.25
C LYS A 187 -48.36 25.75 35.29
#